data_AF-A0AAD7END5-F1
#
_entry.id   AF-A0AAD7END5-F1
#
_cell.length_a   1.000
_cell.length_b   1.000
_cell.length_c   1.000
_cell.angle_alpha   90.00
_cell.angle_beta   90.00
_cell.angle_gamma   90.00
#
_symmetry.space_group_name_H-M   'P 1'
#
loop_
_entity.id
_entity.type
_entity.pdbx_description
1 polymer ?
#
loop_
_entity_poly.entity_id
_entity_poly.type
_entity_poly.pdbx_seq_one_letter_code
_entity_poly.pdbx_strand_id
1 'polypeptide(L)'
;PDGFLFLCPPEDFQIRPSSFKWPECPAYWSLDPFGADPLSWEDAANLGFPSLQLSTTVWGGSWDASVYAGICQFHQGKGFDPESQDVARHLGQPLLEL
;
A
#
# COMPACT_ATOMS: atom_id res chain seq x y z
N PRO A 1 17.42 3.33 -20.19
CA PRO A 1 17.10 2.91 -18.82
C PRO A 1 15.81 3.59 -18.39
N ASP A 2 14.74 2.82 -18.25
CA ASP A 2 13.45 3.36 -17.81
C ASP A 2 13.57 3.61 -16.31
N GLY A 3 13.63 4.89 -15.92
CA GLY A 3 13.68 5.30 -14.53
C GLY A 3 12.29 5.21 -13.91
N PHE A 4 12.17 4.56 -12.76
CA PHE A 4 10.95 4.53 -11.97
C PHE A 4 10.96 5.69 -10.95
N LEU A 5 9.79 6.23 -10.63
CA LEU A 5 9.60 7.23 -9.57
C LEU A 5 8.83 6.55 -8.44
N PHE A 6 9.42 6.52 -7.25
CA PHE A 6 8.76 6.00 -6.06
C PHE A 6 8.21 7.16 -5.24
N LEU A 7 6.90 7.14 -5.01
CA LEU A 7 6.21 8.14 -4.22
C LEU A 7 5.96 7.56 -2.84
N CYS A 8 6.51 8.21 -1.82
CA CYS A 8 6.21 7.81 -0.46
C CYS A 8 4.78 8.24 -0.14
N PRO A 9 3.92 7.29 0.25
CA PRO A 9 2.61 7.68 0.71
C PRO A 9 2.73 8.55 1.97
N PRO A 10 1.82 9.52 2.15
CA PRO A 10 1.78 10.32 3.36
C PRO A 10 1.56 9.42 4.60
N GLU A 11 2.20 9.78 5.72
CA GLU A 11 2.12 9.04 6.99
C GLU A 11 0.68 8.90 7.49
N ASP A 12 -0.17 9.91 7.22
CA ASP A 12 -1.59 9.91 7.54
C ASP A 12 -2.43 9.36 6.36
N PHE A 13 -2.32 8.06 6.11
CA PHE A 13 -3.26 7.34 5.26
C PHE A 13 -4.64 7.29 5.94
N GLN A 14 -5.48 8.29 5.69
CA GLN A 14 -6.87 8.22 6.11
C GLN A 14 -7.64 7.23 5.22
N ILE A 15 -8.60 6.50 5.81
CA ILE A 15 -9.59 5.66 5.10
C ILE A 15 -10.63 6.56 4.41
N ARG A 16 -10.14 7.48 3.56
CA ARG A 16 -10.91 8.41 2.74
C ARG A 16 -10.14 8.66 1.45
N PRO A 17 -10.83 9.08 0.36
CA PRO A 17 -10.13 9.53 -0.83
C PRO A 17 -9.17 10.65 -0.43
N SER A 18 -7.88 10.39 -0.58
CA SER A 18 -6.82 11.37 -0.36
C SER A 18 -6.17 11.61 -1.71
N SER A 19 -6.18 12.87 -2.13
CA SER A 19 -5.37 13.30 -3.25
C SER A 19 -4.14 13.99 -2.71
N PHE A 20 -2.97 13.56 -3.15
CA PHE A 20 -1.73 14.26 -2.89
C PHE A 20 -1.16 14.78 -4.20
N LYS A 21 -0.59 15.98 -4.15
CA LYS A 21 0.10 16.56 -5.28
C LYS A 21 1.59 16.42 -5.04
N TRP A 22 2.31 15.95 -6.03
CA TRP A 22 3.75 16.14 -6.05
C TRP A 22 4.05 17.59 -6.50
N PRO A 23 4.88 18.36 -5.76
CA PRO A 23 5.89 17.92 -4.79
C PRO A 23 5.54 18.05 -3.29
N GLU A 24 4.26 18.07 -2.90
CA GLU A 24 3.84 18.13 -1.49
C GLU A 24 4.19 16.85 -0.70
N CYS A 25 4.48 15.74 -1.39
CA CYS A 25 4.96 14.48 -0.80
C CYS A 25 6.40 14.16 -1.19
N PRO A 26 7.21 13.57 -0.28
CA PRO A 26 8.55 13.09 -0.60
C PRO A 26 8.52 12.08 -1.74
N ALA A 27 9.43 12.25 -2.70
CA ALA A 27 9.64 11.32 -3.81
C ALA A 27 11.10 10.88 -3.83
N TYR A 28 11.35 9.63 -4.20
CA TYR A 28 12.68 9.05 -4.22
C TYR A 28 13.01 8.54 -5.62
N TRP A 29 14.28 8.66 -5.99
CA TRP A 29 14.73 8.21 -7.29
C TRP A 29 14.95 6.70 -7.29
N SER A 30 14.53 6.00 -8.35
CA SER A 30 14.59 4.53 -8.41
C SER A 30 15.98 3.91 -8.31
N LEU A 31 17.05 4.66 -8.53
CA LEU A 31 18.41 4.14 -8.34
C LEU A 31 18.87 4.18 -6.88
N ASP A 32 18.05 4.73 -5.98
CA ASP A 32 18.22 4.58 -4.55
C ASP A 32 17.23 3.52 -4.02
N PRO A 33 17.63 2.24 -3.98
CA PRO A 33 16.76 1.15 -3.52
C PRO A 33 16.37 1.26 -2.04
N PHE A 34 17.04 2.12 -1.27
CA PHE A 34 16.77 2.33 0.14
C PHE A 34 15.92 3.58 0.39
N GLY A 35 15.69 4.42 -0.63
CA GLY A 35 14.99 5.70 -0.47
C GLY A 35 15.62 6.56 0.62
N ALA A 36 16.94 6.58 0.70
CA ALA A 36 17.69 7.39 1.66
C ALA A 36 17.75 8.86 1.23
N ASP A 37 17.79 9.12 -0.08
CA ASP A 37 17.97 10.46 -0.66
C ASP A 37 16.68 10.93 -1.34
N PRO A 38 15.86 11.78 -0.67
CA PRO A 38 14.66 12.34 -1.28
C PRO A 38 15.05 13.31 -2.40
N LEU A 39 14.30 13.23 -3.51
CA LEU A 39 14.47 14.11 -4.65
C LEU A 39 13.94 15.50 -4.32
N SER A 40 14.81 16.51 -4.39
CA SER A 40 14.41 17.90 -4.18
C SER A 40 13.54 18.41 -5.34
N TRP A 41 12.78 19.48 -5.09
CA TRP A 41 11.95 20.09 -6.13
C TRP A 41 12.79 20.68 -7.28
N GLU A 42 13.96 21.27 -6.98
CA GLU A 42 14.87 21.85 -7.97
C GLU A 42 15.41 20.77 -8.89
N ASP A 43 15.89 19.68 -8.29
CA ASP A 43 16.46 18.56 -9.05
C ASP A 43 15.40 17.93 -9.95
N ALA A 44 14.18 17.77 -9.45
CA ALA A 44 13.12 17.19 -10.24
C ALA A 44 12.66 18.09 -11.40
N ALA A 45 12.58 19.40 -11.19
CA ALA A 45 12.28 20.37 -12.24
C ALA A 45 13.38 20.39 -13.31
N ASN A 46 14.65 20.35 -12.89
CA ASN A 46 15.81 20.26 -13.78
C ASN A 46 15.83 18.95 -14.59
N LEU A 47 15.30 17.86 -14.03
CA LEU A 47 15.12 16.57 -14.69
C LEU A 47 13.86 16.50 -15.58
N GLY A 48 13.02 17.54 -15.59
CA GLY A 48 11.84 17.65 -16.45
C GLY A 48 10.65 16.81 -15.97
N PHE A 49 10.56 16.46 -14.69
CA PHE A 49 9.42 15.69 -14.18
C PHE A 49 8.14 16.53 -14.17
N PRO A 50 6.99 15.95 -14.61
CA PRO A 50 5.71 16.64 -14.58
C PRO A 50 5.17 16.73 -13.15
N SER A 51 4.42 17.80 -12.83
CA SER A 51 3.62 17.80 -11.60
C SER A 51 2.56 16.71 -11.68
N LEU A 52 2.58 15.78 -10.73
CA LEU A 52 1.66 14.63 -10.67
C LEU A 52 0.66 14.86 -9.55
N GLN A 53 -0.62 14.66 -9.86
CA GLN A 53 -1.66 14.53 -8.86
C GLN A 53 -2.07 13.06 -8.78
N LEU A 54 -1.81 12.42 -7.66
CA LEU A 54 -2.34 11.07 -7.41
C LEU A 54 -3.57 11.18 -6.52
N SER A 55 -4.62 10.49 -6.94
CA SER A 55 -5.77 10.21 -6.11
C SER A 55 -5.77 8.73 -5.77
N THR A 56 -5.68 8.42 -4.49
CA THR A 56 -5.93 7.07 -4.00
C THR A 56 -7.28 7.04 -3.29
N THR A 57 -8.11 6.05 -3.62
CA THR A 57 -9.38 5.83 -2.97
C THR A 57 -9.31 4.50 -2.25
N VAL A 58 -9.10 4.55 -0.94
CA VAL A 58 -9.17 3.36 -0.08
C VAL A 58 -10.62 3.15 0.31
N TRP A 59 -11.22 2.05 -0.15
CA TRP A 59 -12.55 1.64 0.26
C TRP A 59 -12.46 0.72 1.47
N GLY A 60 -12.84 1.24 2.64
CA GLY A 60 -13.03 0.41 3.83
C GLY A 60 -14.35 -0.36 3.72
N GLY A 61 -14.28 -1.67 3.50
CA GLY A 61 -15.43 -2.55 3.70
C GLY A 61 -15.50 -2.98 5.16
N SER A 62 -16.66 -2.83 5.81
CA SER A 62 -16.93 -3.53 7.06
C SER A 62 -17.71 -4.80 6.75
N TRP A 63 -17.34 -5.87 7.42
CA TRP A 63 -18.12 -7.09 7.47
C TRP A 63 -18.74 -7.20 8.85
N ASP A 64 -20.00 -7.61 8.91
CA ASP A 64 -20.64 -7.90 10.18
C ASP A 64 -20.02 -9.17 10.81
N ALA A 65 -20.28 -9.37 12.10
CA ALA A 65 -19.75 -10.53 12.82
C ALA A 65 -20.23 -11.88 12.23
N SER A 66 -21.38 -11.90 11.55
CA SER A 66 -21.92 -13.13 10.95
C SER A 66 -21.12 -13.56 9.72
N VAL A 67 -20.62 -12.60 8.94
CA VAL A 67 -19.73 -12.88 7.81
C VAL A 67 -18.41 -13.48 8.31
N TYR A 68 -17.81 -12.92 9.36
CA TYR A 68 -16.60 -13.48 9.98
C TYR A 68 -16.84 -14.90 10.50
N ALA A 69 -17.97 -15.14 11.18
CA ALA A 69 -18.34 -16.47 11.65
C ALA A 69 -18.49 -17.47 10.48
N GLY A 70 -19.10 -17.04 9.37
CA GLY A 70 -19.21 -17.87 8.16
C GLY A 70 -17.86 -18.21 7.54
N ILE A 71 -16.92 -17.25 7.49
CA ILE A 71 -15.55 -17.49 7.01
C ILE A 71 -14.83 -18.49 7.91
N CYS A 72 -14.93 -18.35 9.24
CA CYS A 72 -14.32 -19.29 10.18
C CYS A 72 -14.87 -20.71 9.99
N GLN A 73 -16.19 -20.87 9.85
CA GLN A 73 -16.81 -22.17 9.59
C GLN A 73 -16.35 -22.78 8.26
N PHE A 74 -16.21 -21.95 7.21
CA PHE A 74 -15.69 -22.40 5.93
C PHE A 74 -14.25 -22.91 6.03
N HIS A 75 -13.36 -22.17 6.72
CA HIS A 75 -11.98 -22.58 6.95
C HIS A 75 -11.89 -23.90 7.73
N GLN A 76 -12.67 -24.03 8.81
CA GLN A 76 -12.77 -25.28 9.58
C GLN A 76 -13.25 -26.45 8.71
N GLY A 77 -14.25 -26.22 7.86
CA GLY A 77 -14.74 -27.23 6.91
C GLY A 77 -13.70 -27.65 5.85
N LYS A 78 -12.66 -26.84 5.64
CA LYS A 78 -11.51 -27.15 4.78
C LYS A 78 -10.31 -27.72 5.54
N GLY A 79 -10.42 -27.91 6.85
CA GLY A 79 -9.36 -28.43 7.71
C GLY A 79 -8.32 -27.39 8.14
N PHE A 80 -8.60 -26.10 7.94
CA PHE A 80 -7.74 -25.01 8.42
C PHE A 80 -8.18 -24.57 9.82
N ASP A 81 -7.19 -24.21 10.65
CA ASP A 81 -7.43 -23.54 11.92
C ASP A 81 -7.65 -22.02 11.68
N PRO A 82 -8.85 -21.47 11.98
CA PRO A 82 -9.13 -20.04 11.79
C PRO A 82 -8.26 -19.09 12.60
N GLU A 83 -7.68 -19.56 13.72
CA GLU A 83 -6.78 -18.76 14.56
C GLU A 83 -5.33 -18.81 14.04
N SER A 84 -5.06 -19.61 13.00
CA SER A 84 -3.75 -19.75 12.39
C SER A 84 -3.60 -18.89 11.12
N GLN A 85 -2.36 -18.75 10.68
CA GLN A 85 -2.02 -18.11 9.40
C GLN A 85 -2.04 -19.09 8.21
N ASP A 86 -2.51 -20.32 8.40
CA ASP A 86 -2.35 -21.40 7.41
C ASP A 86 -3.12 -21.15 6.11
N VAL A 87 -4.29 -20.51 6.20
CA VAL A 87 -5.05 -20.10 5.01
C VAL A 87 -4.25 -19.09 4.18
N ALA A 88 -3.67 -18.07 4.82
CA ALA A 88 -2.88 -17.06 4.14
C ALA A 88 -1.65 -17.68 3.47
N ARG A 89 -0.94 -18.59 4.16
CA ARG A 89 0.18 -19.35 3.60
C ARG A 89 -0.25 -20.21 2.42
N HIS A 90 -1.36 -20.93 2.54
CA HIS A 90 -1.90 -21.77 1.46
C HIS A 90 -2.26 -20.96 0.21
N LEU A 91 -2.76 -19.73 0.39
CA LEU A 91 -3.10 -18.81 -0.69
C LEU A 91 -1.91 -17.99 -1.23
N GLY A 92 -0.71 -18.18 -0.67
CA GLY A 92 0.49 -17.41 -1.04
C GLY A 92 0.37 -15.91 -0.73
N GLN A 93 -0.47 -15.54 0.24
CA GLN A 93 -0.67 -14.15 0.64
C GLN A 93 0.47 -13.71 1.57
N PRO A 94 0.90 -12.43 1.49
CA PRO A 94 1.86 -11.88 2.43
C PRO A 94 1.27 -11.89 3.85
N LEU A 95 2.08 -12.34 4.81
CA LEU A 95 1.73 -12.30 6.22
C LEU A 95 2.14 -10.92 6.74
N LEU A 96 1.17 -10.12 7.18
CA LEU A 96 1.49 -8.93 7.97
C LEU A 96 1.91 -9.39 9.37
N GLU A 97 3.15 -9.12 9.74
CA GLU A 97 3.53 -9.02 11.15
C GLU A 97 3.05 -7.64 11.62
N LEU A 98 2.09 -7.63 12.56
CA LEU A 98 1.62 -6.43 13.24
C LEU A 98 2.46 -6.16 14.49
#